data_AF-A0A9P7JB24-F1
#
_entry.id   AF-A0A9P7JB24-F1
#
_cell.length_a   1.000
_cell.length_b   1.000
_cell.length_c   1.000
_cell.angle_alpha   90.00
_cell.angle_beta   90.00
_cell.angle_gamma   90.00
#
_symmetry.space_group_name_H-M   'P 1'
#
loop_
_entity.id
_entity.type
_entity.pdbx_description
1 polymer ?
#
loop_
_entity_poly.entity_id
_entity_poly.type
_entity_poly.pdbx_seq_one_letter_code
_entity_poly.pdbx_strand_id
1 'polypeptide(L)'
;MPTFVFLVGKEEVHRIRGANPPALKSTVTQYAQPASSGAFSGQGRTLSGKSGSSSSAPTYNVSNSLTTRWSNMNPQVKVLIVLCAAYVFFWLV
;
A
#
# COMPACT_ATOMS: atom_id res chain seq x y z
N MET A 1 31.51 11.19 4.43
CA MET A 1 31.52 10.08 5.41
C MET A 1 30.18 9.37 5.32
N PRO A 2 30.08 8.08 4.96
CA PRO A 2 28.79 7.40 4.79
C PRO A 2 28.06 7.26 6.12
N THR A 3 26.73 7.39 6.10
CA THR A 3 25.85 7.22 7.25
C THR A 3 24.59 6.50 6.80
N PHE A 4 24.16 5.50 7.57
CA PHE A 4 22.95 4.73 7.31
C PHE A 4 21.97 4.98 8.46
N VAL A 5 20.75 5.37 8.12
CA VAL A 5 19.66 5.62 9.07
C VAL A 5 18.55 4.63 8.78
N PHE A 6 18.11 3.92 9.80
CA PHE A 6 17.02 2.95 9.73
C PHE A 6 15.77 3.61 10.28
N LEU A 7 14.73 3.59 9.47
CA LEU A 7 13.44 4.20 9.77
C LEU A 7 12.40 3.10 9.85
N VAL A 8 11.57 3.13 10.88
CA VAL A 8 10.35 2.32 10.98
C VAL A 8 9.18 3.27 11.10
N GLY A 9 8.33 3.31 10.06
CA GLY A 9 7.29 4.32 9.95
C GLY A 9 7.87 5.73 9.79
N LYS A 10 7.72 6.58 10.81
CA LYS A 10 8.24 7.96 10.86
C LYS A 10 9.36 8.16 11.89
N GLU A 11 9.77 7.10 12.56
CA GLU A 11 10.74 7.18 13.65
C GLU A 11 12.09 6.61 13.23
N GLU A 12 13.16 7.29 13.66
CA GLU A 12 14.54 6.80 13.55
C GLU A 12 14.80 5.78 14.65
N VAL A 13 14.95 4.52 14.26
CA VAL A 13 15.19 3.42 15.19
C VAL A 13 16.67 3.10 15.37
N HIS A 14 17.48 3.34 14.33
CA HIS A 14 18.91 3.02 14.39
C HIS A 14 19.72 3.85 13.42
N ARG A 15 20.97 4.14 13.78
CA ARG A 15 21.90 4.92 12.95
C ARG A 15 23.31 4.36 13.01
N ILE A 16 23.88 4.06 11.85
CA ILE A 16 25.25 3.57 11.69
C ILE A 16 26.07 4.66 11.00
N ARG A 17 27.15 5.09 11.66
CA ARG A 17 28.11 6.05 11.09
C ARG A 17 29.34 5.28 10.58
N GLY A 18 29.79 5.63 9.38
CA GLY A 18 30.92 4.94 8.75
C GLY A 18 30.53 3.65 8.04
N ALA A 19 31.46 3.11 7.27
CA ALA A 19 31.27 1.86 6.56
C ALA A 19 31.52 0.67 7.51
N ASN A 20 30.44 0.16 8.12
CA ASN A 20 30.48 -1.04 8.96
C ASN A 20 29.58 -2.14 8.37
N PRO A 21 30.10 -2.99 7.46
CA PRO A 21 29.34 -4.05 6.81
C PRO A 21 28.66 -5.06 7.75
N PRO A 22 29.33 -5.59 8.80
CA PRO A 22 28.68 -6.58 9.67
C PRO A 22 27.52 -5.98 10.47
N ALA A 23 27.68 -4.76 11.01
CA ALA A 23 26.61 -4.07 11.72
C ALA A 23 25.42 -3.73 10.81
N LEU A 24 25.66 -3.41 9.54
CA LEU A 24 24.60 -3.17 8.57
C LEU A 24 23.79 -4.45 8.31
N LYS A 25 24.47 -5.58 8.08
CA LYS A 25 23.80 -6.84 7.82
C LYS A 25 22.91 -7.26 8.99
N SER A 26 23.41 -7.20 10.22
CA SER A 26 22.63 -7.56 11.41
C SER A 26 21.41 -6.65 11.60
N THR A 27 21.61 -5.34 11.42
CA THR A 27 20.53 -4.34 11.57
C THR A 27 19.44 -4.54 10.51
N VAL A 28 19.83 -4.79 9.25
CA VAL A 28 18.86 -5.09 8.17
C VAL A 28 18.07 -6.35 8.50
N THR A 29 18.73 -7.44 8.93
CA THR A 29 18.02 -8.68 9.29
C THR A 29 17.09 -8.49 10.49
N GLN A 30 17.44 -7.63 11.44
CA GLN A 30 16.65 -7.38 12.64
C GLN A 30 15.37 -6.57 12.34
N TYR A 31 15.45 -5.59 11.45
CA TYR A 31 14.31 -4.74 11.09
C TYR A 31 13.60 -5.17 9.81
N ALA A 32 14.05 -6.26 9.17
CA ALA A 32 13.35 -6.89 8.05
C ALA A 32 12.10 -7.62 8.55
N GLN A 33 11.02 -6.87 8.77
CA GLN A 33 9.70 -7.46 8.95
C GLN A 33 9.21 -8.04 7.62
N PRO A 34 8.44 -9.16 7.64
CA PRO A 34 7.79 -9.67 6.44
C PRO A 34 6.98 -8.54 5.81
N ALA A 35 7.25 -8.26 4.54
CA ALA A 35 6.63 -7.16 3.82
C ALA A 35 5.11 -7.31 3.90
N SER A 36 4.48 -6.46 4.71
CA SER A 36 3.04 -6.24 4.59
C SER A 36 2.84 -5.72 3.17
N SER A 37 1.93 -6.34 2.41
CA SER A 37 1.76 -6.22 0.96
C SER A 37 1.40 -4.80 0.44
N GLY A 38 1.64 -3.74 1.21
CA GLY A 38 1.63 -2.36 0.76
C GLY A 38 2.96 -2.02 0.09
N ALA A 39 3.06 -2.30 -1.20
CA ALA A 39 4.08 -1.69 -2.05
C ALA A 39 4.04 -0.16 -1.85
N PHE A 40 5.20 0.50 -1.80
CA PHE A 40 5.31 1.96 -1.73
C PHE A 40 4.39 2.60 -2.78
N SER A 41 3.21 3.06 -2.37
CA SER A 41 2.20 3.59 -3.27
C SER A 41 2.56 5.03 -3.59
N GLY A 42 3.49 5.21 -4.52
CA GLY A 42 3.94 6.52 -4.95
C GLY A 42 4.54 6.47 -6.34
N GLN A 43 4.34 7.52 -7.11
CA GLN A 43 5.05 7.71 -8.38
C GLN A 43 6.53 7.94 -8.04
N GLY A 44 7.33 6.88 -8.04
CA GLY A 44 8.77 6.98 -7.75
C GLY A 44 9.42 8.08 -8.60
N ARG A 45 10.15 9.00 -7.97
CA ARG A 45 10.87 10.08 -8.67
C ARG A 45 12.35 9.74 -8.72
N THR A 46 12.93 9.77 -9.91
CA THR A 46 14.37 9.60 -10.11
C THR A 46 15.07 10.96 -10.00
N LEU A 47 16.30 10.96 -9.45
CA LEU A 47 17.10 12.18 -9.24
C LEU A 47 17.66 12.78 -10.55
N SER A 48 17.53 12.08 -11.67
CA SER A 48 17.89 12.57 -12.99
C SER A 48 16.72 13.37 -13.58
N GLY A 49 16.62 14.63 -13.20
CA GLY A 49 15.71 15.57 -13.85
C GLY A 49 16.07 15.74 -15.33
N LYS A 50 15.31 15.09 -16.22
CA LYS A 50 15.18 15.51 -17.61
C LYS A 50 13.71 15.85 -17.84
N SER A 51 13.43 17.13 -17.85
CA SER A 51 12.16 17.66 -18.33
C SER A 51 11.88 17.17 -19.75
N GLY A 52 10.67 16.68 -19.98
CA GLY A 52 10.06 16.58 -21.31
C GLY A 52 9.74 15.17 -21.79
N SER A 53 8.52 14.69 -21.52
CA SER A 53 7.50 14.57 -22.57
C SER A 53 6.18 14.11 -21.95
N SER A 54 5.14 14.90 -22.18
CA SER A 54 3.74 14.62 -21.87
C SER A 54 3.20 13.47 -22.72
N SER A 55 2.87 12.35 -22.09
CA SER A 55 1.88 11.35 -22.54
C SER A 55 1.73 10.38 -21.35
N SER A 56 0.60 10.27 -20.68
CA SER A 56 -0.66 9.78 -21.26
C SER A 56 -1.85 10.34 -20.50
N ALA A 57 -2.91 10.67 -21.24
CA ALA A 57 -4.24 10.88 -20.70
C ALA A 57 -4.64 9.68 -19.81
N PRO A 58 -5.36 9.90 -18.70
CA PRO A 58 -5.89 8.81 -17.91
C PRO A 58 -7.02 8.13 -18.70
N THR A 59 -6.80 6.88 -19.10
CA THR A 59 -7.88 5.98 -19.50
C THR A 59 -8.66 5.63 -18.23
N TYR A 60 -9.78 6.29 -18.01
CA TYR A 60 -10.73 5.93 -16.97
C TYR A 60 -11.36 4.59 -17.34
N ASN A 61 -10.77 3.49 -16.89
CA ASN A 61 -11.46 2.21 -16.90
C ASN A 61 -12.52 2.25 -15.79
N VAL A 62 -13.68 2.83 -16.10
CA VAL A 62 -14.89 2.79 -15.26
C VAL A 62 -15.49 1.39 -15.37
N SER A 63 -14.74 0.38 -14.93
CA SER A 63 -15.25 -0.98 -14.77
C SER A 63 -15.43 -1.23 -13.26
N ASN A 64 -16.60 -0.81 -12.79
CA ASN A 64 -17.29 -1.25 -11.58
C ASN A 64 -16.49 -1.31 -10.25
N SER A 65 -16.26 -0.12 -9.68
CA SER A 65 -15.97 0.11 -8.25
C SER A 65 -16.88 -0.68 -7.28
N LEU A 66 -18.11 -1.01 -7.69
CA LEU A 66 -19.07 -1.72 -6.83
C LEU A 66 -18.73 -3.22 -6.66
N THR A 67 -18.27 -3.91 -7.71
CA THR A 67 -17.98 -5.35 -7.64
C THR A 67 -16.72 -5.62 -6.83
N THR A 68 -15.71 -4.77 -6.95
CA THR A 68 -14.48 -4.85 -6.14
C THR A 68 -14.78 -4.58 -4.66
N ARG A 69 -15.64 -3.60 -4.35
CA ARG A 69 -16.04 -3.32 -2.95
C ARG A 69 -16.88 -4.44 -2.35
N TRP A 70 -17.81 -5.00 -3.11
CA TRP A 70 -18.61 -6.15 -2.65
C TRP A 70 -17.70 -7.34 -2.31
N SER A 71 -16.76 -7.70 -3.18
CA SER A 71 -15.89 -8.87 -2.96
C SER A 71 -15.03 -8.75 -1.71
N ASN A 72 -14.52 -7.55 -1.38
CA ASN A 72 -13.62 -7.32 -0.24
C ASN A 72 -14.33 -7.14 1.12
N MET A 73 -15.66 -7.22 1.19
CA MET A 73 -16.39 -7.08 2.45
C MET A 73 -16.41 -8.34 3.31
N ASN A 74 -16.38 -8.14 4.63
CA ASN A 74 -16.51 -9.19 5.65
C ASN A 74 -17.77 -10.06 5.40
N PRO A 75 -17.67 -11.40 5.41
CA PRO A 75 -18.79 -12.30 5.14
C PRO A 75 -20.06 -12.04 5.97
N GLN A 76 -19.93 -11.66 7.24
CA GLN A 76 -21.11 -11.38 8.09
C GLN A 76 -21.92 -10.18 7.59
N VAL A 77 -21.25 -9.14 7.10
CA VAL A 77 -21.89 -7.91 6.61
C VAL A 77 -22.57 -8.17 5.26
N LYS A 78 -21.98 -9.02 4.41
CA LYS A 78 -22.62 -9.45 3.15
C LYS A 78 -23.97 -10.11 3.41
N VAL A 79 -24.01 -11.08 4.33
CA VAL A 79 -25.25 -11.78 4.69
C VAL A 79 -26.30 -10.79 5.20
N LEU A 80 -25.90 -9.85 6.05
CA LEU A 80 -26.81 -8.81 6.56
C LEU A 80 -27.40 -7.96 5.44
N ILE A 81 -26.57 -7.49 4.50
CA ILE A 81 -27.05 -6.66 3.38
C ILE A 81 -27.98 -7.43 2.46
N VAL A 82 -27.64 -8.68 2.12
CA VAL A 82 -28.49 -9.54 1.29
C VAL A 82 -29.84 -9.77 1.97
N LEU A 83 -29.84 -10.04 3.28
CA LEU A 83 -31.06 -10.27 4.05
C LEU A 83 -31.94 -9.02 4.12
N CYS A 84 -31.34 -7.85 4.37
CA CYS A 84 -32.06 -6.56 4.35
C CYS A 84 -32.65 -6.26 2.97
N ALA A 85 -31.89 -6.48 1.90
CA ALA A 85 -32.37 -6.24 0.53
C ALA A 85 -33.54 -7.17 0.17
N ALA A 86 -33.46 -8.46 0.54
CA ALA A 86 -34.53 -9.42 0.34
C ALA A 86 -35.80 -9.05 1.13
N TYR A 87 -35.65 -8.59 2.38
CA TYR A 87 -36.78 -8.14 3.19
C TYR A 87 -37.47 -6.90 2.61
N VAL A 88 -36.70 -5.90 2.17
CA VAL A 88 -37.26 -4.71 1.52
C VAL A 88 -37.98 -5.08 0.23
N PHE A 89 -37.41 -5.99 -0.57
CA PHE A 89 -38.06 -6.49 -1.78
C PHE A 89 -39.38 -7.21 -1.47
N PHE A 90 -39.39 -8.09 -0.47
CA PHE A 90 -40.59 -8.79 -0.02
C PHE A 90 -41.65 -7.85 0.57
N TRP A 91 -41.27 -6.69 1.09
CA TRP A 91 -42.24 -5.72 1.59
C TRP A 91 -42.84 -4.86 0.48
N LEU A 92 -42.07 -4.59 -0.57
CA LEU A 92 -42.51 -3.77 -1.70
C LEU A 92 -43.36 -4.57 -2.70
N VAL A 93 -43.11 -5.87 -2.82
CA VAL A 93 -43.89 -6.85 -3.60
C VAL A 93 -45.06 -7.38 -2.79
#